data_AF-A0A7I4FSI0-F1
#
_entry.id   AF-A0A7I4FSI0-F1
#
_cell.length_a   1.000
_cell.length_b   1.000
_cell.length_c   1.000
_cell.angle_alpha   90.00
_cell.angle_beta   90.00
_cell.angle_gamma   90.00
#
_symmetry.space_group_name_H-M   'P 1'
#
loop_
_entity.id
_entity.type
_entity.pdbx_description
1 polymer ?
#
loop_
_entity_poly.entity_id
_entity_poly.type
_entity_poly.pdbx_seq_one_letter_code
_entity_poly.pdbx_strand_id
1 'polypeptide(L)'
;MLGECNYSSDTDAKAAGWSCVVAAAFNTVHQNSKRRTDAVPAALHTNLKKVDKNKFGAIGKVNAPSKLLRVGVDVDEVLGSFLSGLNTFIAEEYLQQHKESEYHVYDFMKIWRCSQAVVNDRVHAFFESEHFNRGISPIPGAHEALQNLSFYCHIVVVTSRQHVIRQPTLDWINQHYNGIF
;
A
#
# COMPACT_ATOMS: atom_id res chain seq x y z
N MET A 1 -4.01 -7.32 -23.51
CA MET A 1 -3.40 -6.44 -24.54
C MET A 1 -2.66 -5.36 -23.76
N LEU A 2 -1.39 -5.60 -23.44
CA LEU A 2 -0.56 -4.66 -22.68
C LEU A 2 0.25 -3.85 -23.69
N GLY A 3 0.13 -2.52 -23.63
CA GLY A 3 0.90 -1.61 -24.47
C GLY A 3 2.33 -1.51 -23.95
N GLU A 4 3.29 -1.79 -24.81
CA GLU A 4 4.72 -1.60 -24.56
C GLU A 4 5.07 -0.12 -24.76
N CYS A 5 5.67 0.50 -23.75
CA CYS A 5 6.37 1.77 -23.91
C CYS A 5 7.87 1.47 -23.94
N ASN A 6 8.48 1.64 -25.13
CA ASN A 6 9.92 1.53 -25.34
C ASN A 6 10.66 2.63 -24.57
N TYR A 7 11.61 2.26 -23.70
CA TYR A 7 12.53 3.19 -23.07
C TYR A 7 13.89 3.15 -23.78
N SER A 8 14.18 4.22 -24.52
CA SER A 8 15.47 4.46 -25.18
C SER A 8 16.56 4.72 -24.15
N SER A 9 17.72 4.13 -24.39
CA SER A 9 18.95 4.32 -23.62
C SER A 9 19.46 5.75 -23.77
N ASP A 10 19.33 6.56 -22.73
CA ASP A 10 20.18 7.73 -22.53
C ASP A 10 20.53 7.87 -21.04
N THR A 11 21.80 7.62 -20.77
CA THR A 11 22.50 7.90 -19.51
C THR A 11 22.62 9.41 -19.38
N ASP A 12 21.85 10.02 -18.47
CA ASP A 12 22.16 11.29 -17.77
C ASP A 12 20.95 11.92 -17.03
N ALA A 13 19.79 11.25 -17.00
CA ALA A 13 18.60 11.74 -16.27
C ALA A 13 18.41 11.16 -14.84
N LYS A 14 19.40 10.47 -14.26
CA LYS A 14 19.18 9.58 -13.08
C LYS A 14 19.16 10.25 -11.69
N ALA A 15 19.51 11.53 -11.53
CA ALA A 15 19.64 12.12 -10.19
C ALA A 15 18.42 12.91 -9.69
N ALA A 16 17.54 13.40 -10.57
CA ALA A 16 16.48 14.36 -10.21
C ALA A 16 15.10 13.74 -9.97
N GLY A 17 14.88 12.48 -10.35
CA GLY A 17 13.53 11.87 -10.37
C GLY A 17 13.11 11.12 -9.11
N TRP A 18 14.00 10.90 -8.14
CA TRP A 18 13.76 9.88 -7.09
C TRP A 18 13.07 10.43 -5.84
N SER A 19 13.07 11.75 -5.63
CA SER A 19 12.54 12.38 -4.42
C SER A 19 11.07 12.83 -4.53
N CYS A 20 10.58 13.17 -5.72
CA CYS A 20 9.23 13.78 -5.87
C CYS A 20 8.05 12.79 -5.73
N VAL A 21 8.25 11.48 -5.93
CA VAL A 21 7.11 10.55 -6.04
C VAL A 21 6.55 10.14 -4.68
N VAL A 22 7.40 10.00 -3.66
CA VAL A 22 6.98 9.54 -2.31
C VAL A 22 6.22 10.63 -1.55
N ALA A 23 6.64 11.90 -1.65
CA ALA A 23 5.98 13.00 -0.96
C ALA A 23 4.62 13.41 -1.57
N ALA A 24 4.43 13.21 -2.89
CA ALA A 24 3.22 13.65 -3.60
C ALA A 24 1.96 12.80 -3.28
N ALA A 25 2.13 11.52 -2.95
CA ALA A 25 1.01 10.62 -2.64
C ALA A 25 0.32 10.99 -1.32
N PHE A 26 1.09 11.42 -0.31
CA PHE A 26 0.57 11.71 1.03
C PHE A 26 -0.22 13.04 1.11
N ASN A 27 0.23 14.08 0.39
CA ASN A 27 -0.42 15.39 0.42
C ASN A 27 -1.82 15.39 -0.24
N THR A 28 -2.07 14.51 -1.20
CA THR A 28 -3.37 14.43 -1.89
C THR A 28 -4.46 13.84 -0.99
N VAL A 29 -4.11 12.92 -0.08
CA VAL A 29 -5.05 12.31 0.87
C VAL A 29 -5.47 13.31 1.95
N HIS A 30 -4.55 14.16 2.42
CA HIS A 30 -4.83 15.09 3.51
C HIS A 30 -5.78 16.23 3.11
N GLN A 31 -5.81 16.61 1.82
CA GLN A 31 -6.72 17.65 1.32
C GLN A 31 -8.17 17.16 1.10
N ASN A 32 -8.38 15.84 0.92
CA ASN A 32 -9.72 15.27 0.73
C ASN A 32 -10.44 14.90 2.03
N SER A 33 -9.73 14.74 3.14
CA SER A 33 -10.33 14.41 4.44
C SER A 33 -11.15 15.56 5.05
N LYS A 34 -10.92 16.82 4.65
CA LYS A 34 -11.59 18.01 5.22
C LYS A 34 -12.93 18.40 4.58
N ARG A 35 -13.48 17.62 3.64
CA ARG A 35 -14.79 17.89 3.04
C ARG A 35 -15.70 16.66 3.05
N ARG A 36 -16.24 16.29 4.21
CA ARG A 36 -17.50 15.52 4.35
C ARG A 36 -17.88 15.36 5.82
N THR A 37 -18.30 16.46 6.42
CA THR A 37 -19.29 16.42 7.51
C THR A 37 -20.46 17.21 6.96
N ASP A 38 -21.57 16.55 6.63
CA ASP A 38 -22.93 17.11 6.68
C ASP A 38 -23.97 16.03 6.31
N ALA A 39 -24.88 15.81 7.28
CA ALA A 39 -26.26 15.36 7.20
C ALA A 39 -26.66 14.09 6.40
N VAL A 40 -27.13 13.07 7.13
CA VAL A 40 -28.05 12.04 6.60
C VAL A 40 -29.48 12.42 7.06
N PRO A 41 -30.44 12.69 6.16
CA PRO A 41 -31.83 12.88 6.56
C PRO A 41 -32.51 11.52 6.80
N ALA A 42 -33.10 11.39 7.98
CA ALA A 42 -34.02 10.32 8.33
C ALA A 42 -35.38 10.54 7.65
N ALA A 43 -35.72 9.72 6.66
CA ALA A 43 -37.11 9.51 6.24
C ALA A 43 -37.22 8.28 5.34
N LEU A 44 -37.77 7.17 5.85
CA LEU A 44 -38.67 6.32 5.06
C LEU A 44 -39.49 5.43 6.00
N HIS A 45 -40.65 5.95 6.40
CA HIS A 45 -41.72 5.20 7.06
C HIS A 45 -42.61 4.50 6.02
N THR A 46 -42.94 3.25 6.33
CA THR A 46 -44.18 2.50 5.99
C THR A 46 -44.49 2.16 4.54
N ASN A 47 -44.56 0.85 4.25
CA ASN A 47 -45.77 0.13 3.81
C ASN A 47 -45.48 -1.37 3.57
N LEU A 48 -45.72 -2.22 4.57
CA LEU A 48 -45.80 -3.67 4.39
C LEU A 48 -47.20 -4.02 3.85
N LYS A 49 -47.34 -4.14 2.53
CA LYS A 49 -48.48 -4.84 1.92
C LYS A 49 -48.11 -6.31 1.69
N LYS A 50 -49.00 -7.20 2.12
CA LYS A 50 -48.97 -8.66 1.97
C LYS A 50 -48.45 -9.10 0.59
N VAL A 51 -47.40 -9.93 0.57
CA VAL A 51 -46.96 -10.67 -0.60
C VAL A 51 -47.63 -12.04 -0.60
N ASP A 52 -48.31 -12.37 -1.70
CA ASP A 52 -48.95 -13.67 -1.96
C ASP A 52 -47.92 -14.80 -1.99
N LYS A 53 -48.22 -15.90 -1.28
CA LYS A 53 -47.33 -17.06 -1.11
C LYS A 53 -47.23 -18.00 -2.32
N ASN A 54 -47.80 -17.66 -3.48
CA ASN A 54 -47.92 -18.57 -4.64
C ASN A 54 -47.09 -18.17 -5.89
N LYS A 55 -45.97 -17.46 -5.71
CA LYS A 55 -44.98 -17.23 -6.80
C LYS A 55 -43.58 -17.72 -6.41
N PHE A 56 -43.43 -19.00 -6.12
CA PHE A 56 -42.11 -19.66 -6.12
C PHE A 56 -41.86 -20.31 -7.49
N GLY A 57 -41.84 -19.48 -8.54
CA GLY A 57 -41.34 -19.85 -9.86
C GLY A 57 -39.97 -19.22 -10.05
N ALA A 58 -38.93 -20.05 -10.10
CA ALA A 58 -37.54 -19.71 -10.41
C ALA A 58 -36.93 -18.60 -9.52
N ILE A 59 -36.31 -19.00 -8.40
CA ILE A 59 -35.34 -18.14 -7.70
C ILE A 59 -34.15 -17.97 -8.65
N GLY A 60 -34.18 -16.88 -9.42
CA GLY A 60 -33.02 -16.43 -10.18
C GLY A 60 -31.83 -16.30 -9.23
N LYS A 61 -30.66 -16.72 -9.68
CA LYS A 61 -29.38 -16.44 -9.00
C LYS A 61 -29.39 -14.98 -8.57
N VAL A 62 -29.44 -14.73 -7.27
CA VAL A 62 -29.22 -13.39 -6.73
C VAL A 62 -27.78 -13.07 -7.11
N ASN A 63 -27.59 -12.21 -8.12
CA ASN A 63 -26.27 -11.69 -8.45
C ASN A 63 -25.77 -11.01 -7.18
N ALA A 64 -24.68 -11.53 -6.61
CA ALA A 64 -23.99 -10.86 -5.52
C ALA A 64 -23.72 -9.41 -5.97
N PRO A 65 -23.92 -8.41 -5.09
CA PRO A 65 -23.63 -7.03 -5.44
C PRO A 65 -22.19 -6.95 -5.95
N SER A 66 -22.02 -6.44 -7.16
CA SER A 66 -20.69 -6.21 -7.72
C SER A 66 -19.93 -5.29 -6.77
N LYS A 67 -18.72 -5.66 -6.36
CA LYS A 67 -17.84 -4.81 -5.54
C LYS A 67 -17.51 -3.55 -6.36
N LEU A 68 -18.26 -2.47 -6.19
CA LEU A 68 -18.06 -1.24 -6.97
C LEU A 68 -16.88 -0.42 -6.46
N LEU A 69 -16.54 -0.55 -5.17
CA LEU A 69 -15.45 0.17 -4.54
C LEU A 69 -14.11 -0.53 -4.81
N ARG A 70 -13.10 0.23 -5.26
CA ARG A 70 -11.70 -0.18 -5.31
C ARG A 70 -10.91 0.54 -4.23
N VAL A 71 -10.14 -0.20 -3.45
CA VAL A 71 -9.29 0.33 -2.38
C VAL A 71 -7.83 0.05 -2.73
N GLY A 72 -7.04 1.11 -2.85
CA GLY A 72 -5.59 1.03 -2.99
C GLY A 72 -4.95 0.89 -1.61
N VAL A 73 -4.03 -0.07 -1.46
CA VAL A 73 -3.32 -0.37 -0.22
C VAL A 73 -1.82 -0.26 -0.48
N ASP A 74 -1.13 0.57 0.30
CA ASP A 74 0.33 0.69 0.25
C ASP A 74 1.01 -0.52 0.90
N VAL A 75 2.31 -0.71 0.67
CA VAL A 75 3.09 -1.83 1.21
C VAL A 75 3.83 -1.43 2.50
N ASP A 76 4.59 -0.34 2.46
CA ASP A 76 5.51 0.03 3.53
C ASP A 76 4.76 0.66 4.71
N GLU A 77 4.95 0.11 5.91
CA GLU A 77 4.23 0.42 7.16
C GLU A 77 2.70 0.22 7.09
N VAL A 78 2.21 -0.47 6.07
CA VAL A 78 0.79 -0.86 5.93
C VAL A 78 0.66 -2.37 5.85
N LEU A 79 1.36 -3.02 4.91
CA LEU A 79 1.42 -4.48 4.81
C LEU A 79 2.64 -5.04 5.51
N GLY A 80 3.79 -4.39 5.40
CA GLY A 80 5.04 -4.85 5.98
C GLY A 80 5.78 -3.73 6.71
N SER A 81 6.43 -4.10 7.81
CA SER A 81 7.29 -3.23 8.60
C SER A 81 8.65 -3.11 7.91
N PHE A 82 8.73 -2.18 6.97
CA PHE A 82 9.92 -1.87 6.20
C PHE A 82 10.98 -1.17 7.07
N LEU A 83 10.54 -0.21 7.89
CA LEU A 83 11.42 0.57 8.76
C LEU A 83 12.13 -0.28 9.81
N SER A 84 11.49 -1.35 10.33
CA SER A 84 12.13 -2.28 11.26
C SER A 84 13.34 -2.97 10.63
N GLY A 85 13.17 -3.54 9.43
CA GLY A 85 14.26 -4.17 8.68
C GLY A 85 15.35 -3.19 8.29
N LEU A 86 14.97 -2.01 7.80
CA LEU A 86 15.92 -0.96 7.42
C LEU A 86 16.70 -0.45 8.63
N ASN A 87 16.06 -0.18 9.77
CA ASN A 87 16.76 0.28 10.98
C ASN A 87 17.73 -0.77 11.51
N THR A 88 17.37 -2.06 11.44
CA THR A 88 18.27 -3.15 11.82
C THR A 88 19.52 -3.16 10.94
N PHE A 89 19.35 -3.06 9.63
CA PHE A 89 20.47 -2.95 8.68
C PHE A 89 21.33 -1.71 8.95
N ILE A 90 20.71 -0.54 9.14
CA ILE A 90 21.43 0.71 9.39
C ILE A 90 22.21 0.67 10.71
N ALA A 91 21.65 0.02 11.72
CA ALA A 91 22.29 -0.20 13.01
C ALA A 91 23.53 -1.10 12.90
N GLU A 92 23.45 -2.17 12.11
CA GLU A 92 24.53 -3.15 11.99
C GLU A 92 25.66 -2.67 11.06
N GLU A 93 25.31 -2.15 9.87
CA GLU A 93 26.31 -1.79 8.84
C GLU A 93 26.91 -0.39 9.04
N TYR A 94 26.14 0.54 9.61
CA TYR A 94 26.55 1.94 9.75
C TYR A 94 26.61 2.41 11.21
N LEU A 95 26.43 1.50 12.17
CA LEU A 95 26.51 1.76 13.61
C LEU A 95 25.57 2.90 14.06
N GLN A 96 24.43 3.04 13.39
CA GLN A 96 23.51 4.15 13.57
C GLN A 96 22.14 3.65 14.01
N GLN A 97 21.74 3.98 15.25
CA GLN A 97 20.50 3.50 15.85
C GLN A 97 19.36 4.50 15.64
N HIS A 98 18.22 4.00 15.15
CA HIS A 98 17.02 4.79 14.89
C HIS A 98 15.77 4.09 15.38
N LYS A 99 14.77 4.89 15.78
CA LYS A 99 13.43 4.42 16.10
C LYS A 99 12.47 4.70 14.96
N GLU A 100 11.50 3.82 14.75
CA GLU A 100 10.42 4.01 13.78
C GLU A 100 9.64 5.32 14.01
N SER A 101 9.50 5.76 15.26
CA SER A 101 8.83 7.02 15.61
C SER A 101 9.57 8.28 15.13
N GLU A 102 10.81 8.18 14.68
CA GLU A 102 11.56 9.29 14.09
C GLU A 102 11.08 9.62 12.67
N TYR A 103 10.44 8.66 11.98
CA TYR A 103 10.06 8.74 10.56
C TYR A 103 8.69 9.42 10.33
N HIS A 104 8.36 10.45 11.11
CA HIS A 104 7.12 11.23 10.98
C HIS A 104 7.04 12.05 9.68
N VAL A 105 8.18 12.49 9.18
CA VAL A 105 8.36 12.97 7.80
C VAL A 105 9.32 11.97 7.18
N TYR A 106 8.85 11.15 6.23
CA TYR A 106 9.64 10.12 5.53
C TYR A 106 10.80 10.75 4.73
N ASP A 107 11.81 11.23 5.46
CA ASP A 107 12.94 12.00 4.98
C ASP A 107 14.19 11.47 5.70
N PHE A 108 14.73 10.40 5.14
CA PHE A 108 15.91 9.72 5.67
C PHE A 108 17.14 10.63 5.72
N MET A 109 17.22 11.64 4.85
CA MET A 109 18.33 12.60 4.86
C MET A 109 18.37 13.38 6.18
N LYS A 110 17.21 13.86 6.64
CA LYS A 110 17.09 14.58 7.92
C LYS A 110 17.34 13.68 9.12
N ILE A 111 16.79 12.46 9.09
CA ILE A 111 16.87 11.50 10.20
C ILE A 111 18.30 10.98 10.33
N TRP A 112 18.91 10.59 9.21
CA TRP A 112 20.26 10.03 9.19
C TRP A 112 21.35 11.11 9.21
N ARG A 113 20.99 12.38 9.03
CA ARG A 113 21.89 13.55 8.99
C ARG A 113 23.03 13.39 7.97
N CYS A 114 22.69 12.85 6.80
CA CYS A 114 23.64 12.64 5.70
C CYS A 114 23.12 13.31 4.41
N SER A 115 23.87 13.19 3.32
CA SER A 115 23.41 13.72 2.02
C SER A 115 22.39 12.78 1.37
N GLN A 116 21.57 13.30 0.45
CA GLN A 116 20.63 12.48 -0.31
C GLN A 116 21.32 11.35 -1.10
N ALA A 117 22.54 11.58 -1.59
CA ALA A 117 23.33 10.54 -2.26
C ALA A 117 23.63 9.38 -1.30
N VAL A 118 24.10 9.68 -0.09
CA VAL A 118 24.38 8.67 0.95
C VAL A 118 23.09 7.93 1.35
N VAL A 119 21.96 8.62 1.45
CA VAL A 119 20.66 7.97 1.70
C VAL A 119 20.36 6.95 0.61
N ASN A 120 20.47 7.36 -0.66
CA ASN A 120 20.15 6.50 -1.79
C ASN A 120 21.06 5.26 -1.82
N ASP A 121 22.37 5.45 -1.58
CA ASP A 121 23.33 4.36 -1.52
C ASP A 121 23.00 3.37 -0.41
N ARG A 122 22.65 3.87 0.79
CA ARG A 122 22.26 3.03 1.94
C ARG A 122 20.97 2.26 1.68
N VAL A 123 19.95 2.90 1.12
CA VAL A 123 18.68 2.22 0.79
C VAL A 123 18.89 1.19 -0.31
N HIS A 124 19.74 1.48 -1.30
CA HIS A 124 20.08 0.51 -2.34
C HIS A 124 20.84 -0.69 -1.76
N ALA A 125 21.84 -0.44 -0.92
CA ALA A 125 22.58 -1.50 -0.21
C ALA A 125 21.65 -2.35 0.68
N PHE A 126 20.64 -1.75 1.31
CA PHE A 126 19.63 -2.49 2.05
C PHE A 126 18.87 -3.49 1.15
N PHE A 127 18.48 -3.09 -0.06
CA PHE A 127 17.78 -4.00 -0.98
C PHE A 127 18.64 -5.19 -1.45
N GLU A 128 19.96 -5.06 -1.40
CA GLU A 128 20.90 -6.13 -1.73
C GLU A 128 21.28 -6.99 -0.51
N SER A 129 20.94 -6.55 0.71
CA SER A 129 21.36 -7.20 1.94
C SER A 129 20.49 -8.40 2.34
N GLU A 130 21.04 -9.25 3.21
CA GLU A 130 20.27 -10.35 3.81
C GLU A 130 19.09 -9.86 4.66
N HIS A 131 19.15 -8.64 5.21
CA HIS A 131 18.06 -8.04 5.97
C HIS A 131 16.81 -7.85 5.13
N PHE A 132 16.96 -7.43 3.87
CA PHE A 132 15.84 -7.34 2.94
C PHE A 132 15.46 -8.71 2.37
N ASN A 133 16.44 -9.53 1.99
CA ASN A 133 16.20 -10.83 1.34
C ASN A 133 15.51 -11.86 2.26
N ARG A 134 15.66 -11.74 3.58
CA ARG A 134 14.87 -12.54 4.55
C ARG A 134 13.38 -12.17 4.58
N GLY A 135 13.00 -11.08 3.91
CA GLY A 135 11.67 -10.53 3.91
C GLY A 135 11.42 -9.59 5.09
N ILE A 136 10.63 -8.55 4.86
CA ILE A 136 10.17 -7.66 5.93
C ILE A 136 9.05 -8.33 6.72
N SER A 137 8.90 -8.01 8.01
CA SER A 137 7.85 -8.61 8.83
C SER A 137 6.46 -8.05 8.45
N PRO A 138 5.42 -8.88 8.29
CA PRO A 138 4.06 -8.39 8.09
C PRO A 138 3.57 -7.53 9.26
N ILE A 139 2.77 -6.50 8.97
CA ILE A 139 2.10 -5.70 9.99
C ILE A 139 1.02 -6.55 10.68
N PRO A 140 1.04 -6.67 12.03
CA PRO A 140 0.03 -7.43 12.75
C PRO A 140 -1.40 -6.93 12.46
N GLY A 141 -2.31 -7.85 12.15
CA GLY A 141 -3.73 -7.54 11.87
C GLY A 141 -4.00 -7.05 10.44
N ALA A 142 -2.98 -6.79 9.63
CA ALA A 142 -3.18 -6.30 8.27
C ALA A 142 -3.88 -7.33 7.38
N HIS A 143 -3.47 -8.60 7.46
CA HIS A 143 -4.08 -9.67 6.68
C HIS A 143 -5.58 -9.83 7.02
N GLU A 144 -5.91 -9.90 8.31
CA GLU A 144 -7.28 -10.05 8.79
C GLU A 144 -8.16 -8.85 8.41
N ALA A 145 -7.62 -7.63 8.53
CA ALA A 145 -8.32 -6.41 8.12
C ALA A 145 -8.63 -6.42 6.62
N LEU A 146 -7.66 -6.80 5.78
CA LEU A 146 -7.86 -6.87 4.33
C LEU A 146 -8.79 -8.01 3.94
N GLN A 147 -8.70 -9.16 4.59
CA GLN A 147 -9.63 -10.27 4.37
C GLN A 147 -11.07 -9.83 4.63
N ASN A 148 -11.32 -9.11 5.73
CA ASN A 148 -12.63 -8.57 6.06
C ASN A 148 -13.09 -7.50 5.05
N LEU A 149 -12.20 -6.58 4.66
CA LEU A 149 -12.52 -5.57 3.65
C LEU A 149 -12.83 -6.20 2.28
N SER A 150 -12.15 -7.30 1.95
CA SER A 150 -12.28 -7.95 0.65
C SER A 150 -13.72 -8.41 0.38
N PHE A 151 -14.55 -8.67 1.39
CA PHE A 151 -15.96 -9.01 1.19
C PHE A 151 -16.77 -7.87 0.55
N TYR A 152 -16.34 -6.62 0.73
CA TYR A 152 -17.09 -5.43 0.35
C TYR A 152 -16.47 -4.65 -0.82
N CYS A 153 -15.16 -4.78 -1.03
CA CYS A 153 -14.44 -4.02 -2.06
C CYS A 153 -13.39 -4.86 -2.81
N HIS A 154 -12.99 -4.38 -3.98
CA HIS A 154 -11.81 -4.87 -4.67
C HIS A 154 -10.59 -4.17 -4.09
N ILE A 155 -9.64 -4.95 -3.59
CA ILE A 155 -8.42 -4.42 -2.98
C ILE A 155 -7.30 -4.55 -4.01
N VAL A 156 -6.51 -3.50 -4.18
CA VAL A 156 -5.34 -3.49 -5.07
C VAL A 156 -4.15 -2.94 -4.32
N VAL A 157 -2.97 -3.53 -4.54
CA VAL A 157 -1.72 -2.99 -4.00
C VAL A 157 -1.26 -1.81 -4.86
N VAL A 158 -0.94 -0.69 -4.22
CA VAL A 158 -0.42 0.53 -4.87
C VAL A 158 0.75 1.03 -4.06
N THR A 159 1.96 0.98 -4.60
CA THR A 159 3.18 1.36 -3.87
C THR A 159 4.16 2.15 -4.74
N SER A 160 5.02 2.91 -4.08
CA SER A 160 6.09 3.70 -4.70
C SER A 160 7.46 3.01 -4.70
N ARG A 161 7.51 1.73 -4.31
CA ARG A 161 8.75 0.92 -4.34
C ARG A 161 9.42 0.94 -5.70
N GLN A 162 10.75 0.94 -5.67
CA GLN A 162 11.59 0.98 -6.87
C GLN A 162 11.36 -0.26 -7.74
N HIS A 163 11.40 -0.09 -9.06
CA HIS A 163 11.17 -1.19 -9.99
C HIS A 163 12.16 -2.36 -9.82
N VAL A 164 13.39 -2.09 -9.37
CA VAL A 164 14.43 -3.11 -9.14
C VAL A 164 14.01 -4.18 -8.13
N ILE A 165 13.17 -3.82 -7.14
CA ILE A 165 12.64 -4.75 -6.13
C ILE A 165 11.23 -5.25 -6.44
N ARG A 166 10.76 -5.11 -7.69
CA ARG A 166 9.40 -5.51 -8.09
C ARG A 166 9.15 -6.99 -7.84
N GLN A 167 10.02 -7.88 -8.32
CA GLN A 167 9.80 -9.32 -8.17
C GLN A 167 9.87 -9.77 -6.70
N PRO A 168 10.89 -9.39 -5.91
CA PRO A 168 10.89 -9.67 -4.46
C PRO A 168 9.64 -9.18 -3.73
N THR A 169 9.14 -7.99 -4.11
CA THR A 169 7.90 -7.45 -3.52
C THR A 169 6.68 -8.30 -3.88
N LEU A 170 6.54 -8.75 -5.13
CA LEU A 170 5.44 -9.63 -5.53
C LEU A 170 5.51 -10.98 -4.83
N ASP A 171 6.70 -11.58 -4.75
CA ASP A 171 6.90 -12.87 -4.08
C ASP A 171 6.53 -12.78 -2.59
N TRP A 172 6.97 -11.71 -1.92
CA TRP A 172 6.63 -11.44 -0.53
C TRP A 172 5.13 -11.23 -0.33
N ILE A 173 4.45 -10.47 -1.21
CA ILE A 173 2.99 -10.27 -1.15
C ILE A 173 2.28 -11.61 -1.32
N ASN A 174 2.68 -12.42 -2.29
CA ASN A 174 2.09 -13.74 -2.53
C ASN A 174 2.29 -14.68 -1.34
N GLN A 175 3.44 -14.60 -0.67
CA GLN A 175 3.72 -15.42 0.51
C GLN A 175 2.84 -15.06 1.71
N HIS A 176 2.61 -13.76 1.95
CA HIS A 176 1.97 -13.29 3.19
C HIS A 176 0.49 -12.90 3.04
N TYR A 177 0.05 -12.59 1.83
CA TYR A 177 -1.30 -12.08 1.53
C TYR A 177 -1.99 -12.90 0.43
N ASN A 178 -1.67 -14.19 0.33
CA ASN A 178 -2.26 -15.10 -0.63
C ASN A 178 -3.80 -15.09 -0.54
N GLY A 179 -4.46 -14.88 -1.69
CA GLY A 179 -5.93 -14.88 -1.79
C GLY A 179 -6.62 -13.57 -1.39
N ILE A 180 -5.86 -12.51 -1.06
CA ILE A 180 -6.42 -11.18 -0.79
C ILE A 180 -6.53 -10.33 -2.07
N PHE A 181 -5.47 -10.31 -2.88
CA PHE A 181 -5.31 -9.47 -4.06
C PHE A 181 -5.52 -10.25 -5.37
#